data_AF-A0A486XDU1-F1
#
_entry.id   AF-A0A486XDU1-F1
#
_cell.length_a   1.000
_cell.length_b   1.000
_cell.length_c   1.000
_cell.angle_alpha   90.00
_cell.angle_beta   90.00
_cell.angle_gamma   90.00
#
_symmetry.space_group_name_H-M   'P 1'
#
loop_
_entity.id
_entity.type
_entity.pdbx_description
1 polymer ?
#
loop_
_entity_poly.entity_id
_entity_poly.type
_entity_poly.pdbx_seq_one_letter_code
_entity_poly.pdbx_strand_id
1 'polypeptide(L)'
;MENLDSPLAPMIYATVPPEKLKAIQNEFGAERASQAIEQTFARLAEKLKNAGVTNFITAGGETSSIVVQQLGFSGFHIGKQIAPGVPWLKAVEEPIYLALKSGNFGKVDFFEFAQGMAV
;
A
#
# COMPACT_ATOMS: atom_id res chain seq x y z
N MET A 1 -10.33 -0.57 -14.84
CA MET A 1 -10.76 -1.60 -13.89
C MET A 1 -10.54 -3.03 -14.40
N GLU A 2 -10.14 -3.22 -15.67
CA GLU A 2 -9.98 -4.54 -16.33
C GLU A 2 -9.08 -5.54 -15.58
N ASN A 3 -8.09 -5.08 -14.81
CA ASN A 3 -7.17 -5.97 -14.08
C ASN A 3 -7.68 -6.38 -12.69
N LEU A 4 -8.87 -5.94 -12.26
CA LEU A 4 -9.43 -6.31 -10.94
C LEU A 4 -9.98 -7.75 -10.91
N ASP A 5 -10.28 -8.33 -12.06
CA ASP A 5 -10.80 -9.70 -12.18
C ASP A 5 -9.69 -10.77 -12.26
N SER A 6 -8.43 -10.37 -12.12
CA SER A 6 -7.30 -11.31 -12.07
C SER A 6 -7.31 -12.12 -10.76
N PRO A 7 -6.73 -13.35 -10.73
CA PRO A 7 -6.67 -14.16 -9.51
C PRO A 7 -5.94 -13.49 -8.34
N LEU A 8 -5.00 -12.58 -8.64
CA LEU A 8 -4.32 -11.74 -7.67
C LEU A 8 -4.57 -10.27 -8.00
N ALA A 9 -4.61 -9.45 -6.96
CA ALA A 9 -4.77 -8.02 -7.05
C ALA A 9 -3.66 -7.38 -7.90
N PRO A 10 -4.00 -6.38 -8.72
CA PRO A 10 -3.00 -5.64 -9.50
C PRO A 10 -2.04 -4.89 -8.58
N MET A 11 -0.76 -4.88 -8.94
CA MET A 11 0.29 -4.19 -8.18
C MET A 11 0.79 -2.96 -8.94
N ILE A 12 0.83 -1.83 -8.23
CA ILE A 12 1.44 -0.59 -8.70
C ILE A 12 2.59 -0.29 -7.76
N TYR A 13 3.81 -0.15 -8.29
CA TYR A 13 5.02 -0.06 -7.48
C TYR A 13 5.95 1.03 -7.99
N ALA A 14 6.65 1.66 -7.04
CA ALA A 14 7.79 2.55 -7.31
C ALA A 14 9.13 1.94 -6.81
N THR A 15 9.10 0.69 -6.34
CA THR A 15 10.27 -0.02 -5.82
C THR A 15 11.28 -0.26 -6.94
N VAL A 16 12.49 0.24 -6.74
CA VAL A 16 13.63 0.06 -7.63
C VAL A 16 14.88 -0.27 -6.81
N PRO A 17 15.90 -0.90 -7.42
CA PRO A 17 17.19 -1.08 -6.77
C PRO A 17 17.84 0.24 -6.28
N PRO A 18 18.70 0.20 -5.24
CA PRO A 18 19.30 1.40 -4.65
C PRO A 18 20.08 2.28 -5.64
N GLU A 19 20.75 1.68 -6.62
CA GLU A 19 21.51 2.41 -7.64
C GLU A 19 20.60 3.22 -8.57
N LYS A 20 19.44 2.65 -8.95
CA LYS A 20 18.43 3.36 -9.74
C LYS A 20 17.74 4.43 -8.93
N LEU A 21 17.44 4.15 -7.66
CA LEU A 21 16.88 5.15 -6.75
C LEU A 21 17.81 6.36 -6.67
N LYS A 22 19.12 6.15 -6.47
CA LYS A 22 20.11 7.22 -6.43
C LYS A 22 20.18 8.02 -7.73
N ALA A 23 20.08 7.34 -8.89
CA ALA A 23 20.04 8.02 -10.19
C ALA A 23 18.81 8.94 -10.31
N ILE A 24 17.62 8.44 -9.97
CA ILE A 24 16.37 9.22 -9.96
C ILE A 24 16.48 10.42 -9.01
N GLN A 25 17.02 10.21 -7.81
CA GLN A 25 17.20 11.28 -6.82
C GLN A 25 18.17 12.37 -7.30
N ASN A 26 19.24 11.98 -8.02
CA ASN A 26 20.19 12.93 -8.59
C ASN A 26 19.57 13.75 -9.75
N GLU A 27 18.70 13.12 -10.55
CA GLU A 27 18.08 13.76 -11.71
C GLU A 27 16.93 14.69 -11.31
N PHE A 28 16.05 14.23 -10.42
CA PHE A 28 14.80 14.94 -10.09
C PHE A 28 14.81 15.63 -8.73
N GLY A 29 15.82 15.35 -7.89
CA GLY A 29 15.86 15.74 -6.48
C GLY A 29 15.11 14.74 -5.60
N ALA A 30 15.73 14.33 -4.49
CA ALA A 30 15.19 13.28 -3.62
C ALA A 30 13.79 13.62 -3.06
N GLU A 31 13.63 14.82 -2.52
CA GLU A 31 12.36 15.28 -1.95
C GLU A 31 11.26 15.32 -3.01
N ARG A 32 11.55 15.94 -4.16
CA ARG A 32 10.59 16.08 -5.26
C ARG A 32 10.15 14.72 -5.81
N ALA A 33 11.09 13.78 -5.96
CA ALA A 33 10.78 12.43 -6.40
C ALA A 33 9.90 11.69 -5.37
N SER A 34 10.22 11.77 -4.07
CA SER A 34 9.43 11.14 -3.01
C SER A 34 8.00 11.69 -2.98
N GLN A 35 7.86 13.02 -2.94
CA GLN A 35 6.55 13.68 -2.90
C GLN A 35 5.69 13.35 -4.12
N ALA A 36 6.28 13.30 -5.32
CA ALA A 36 5.55 12.95 -6.53
C ALA A 36 4.98 11.52 -6.46
N ILE A 37 5.77 10.56 -5.95
CA ILE A 37 5.36 9.17 -5.78
C ILE A 37 4.25 9.07 -4.71
N GLU A 38 4.47 9.68 -3.54
CA GLU A 38 3.53 9.67 -2.43
C GLU A 38 2.17 10.27 -2.80
N GLN A 39 2.15 11.44 -3.45
CA GLN A 39 0.92 12.08 -3.90
C GLN A 39 0.19 11.27 -4.97
N THR A 40 0.95 10.60 -5.84
CA THR A 40 0.37 9.70 -6.86
C THR A 40 -0.36 8.55 -6.20
N PHE A 41 0.29 7.87 -5.24
CA PHE A 41 -0.33 6.75 -4.50
C PHE A 41 -1.53 7.20 -3.66
N ALA A 42 -1.43 8.34 -2.98
CA ALA A 42 -2.53 8.91 -2.21
C ALA A 42 -3.78 9.12 -3.09
N ARG A 43 -3.65 9.91 -4.16
CA ARG A 43 -4.77 10.21 -5.07
C ARG A 43 -5.32 8.96 -5.76
N LEU A 44 -4.46 8.01 -6.06
CA LEU A 44 -4.86 6.74 -6.65
C LEU A 44 -5.69 5.91 -5.66
N ALA A 45 -5.25 5.80 -4.41
CA ALA A 45 -5.97 5.05 -3.38
C ALA A 45 -7.38 5.61 -3.17
N GLU A 46 -7.52 6.94 -3.09
CA GLU A 46 -8.83 7.60 -2.99
C GLU A 46 -9.72 7.29 -4.21
N LYS A 47 -9.18 7.39 -5.43
CA LYS A 47 -9.91 7.05 -6.65
C LYS A 47 -10.35 5.58 -6.68
N LEU A 48 -9.49 4.66 -6.24
CA LEU A 48 -9.81 3.23 -6.17
C LEU A 48 -10.87 2.94 -5.12
N LYS A 49 -10.80 3.57 -3.94
CA LYS A 49 -11.85 3.49 -2.92
C LYS A 49 -13.19 3.93 -3.49
N ASN A 50 -13.23 5.10 -4.13
CA ASN A 50 -14.43 5.64 -4.76
C ASN A 50 -14.96 4.78 -5.92
N ALA A 51 -14.09 3.96 -6.53
CA ALA A 51 -14.45 2.99 -7.55
C ALA A 51 -14.89 1.62 -6.98
N GLY A 52 -14.93 1.45 -5.65
CA GLY A 52 -15.40 0.25 -4.97
C GLY A 52 -14.31 -0.73 -4.52
N VAL A 53 -13.02 -0.36 -4.60
CA VAL A 53 -11.95 -1.18 -4.04
C VAL A 53 -12.00 -1.13 -2.51
N THR A 54 -12.12 -2.30 -1.88
CA THR A 54 -12.24 -2.43 -0.42
C THR A 54 -10.97 -2.90 0.28
N ASN A 55 -9.99 -3.41 -0.45
CA ASN A 55 -8.79 -4.02 0.13
C ASN A 55 -7.53 -3.35 -0.42
N PHE A 56 -6.66 -2.88 0.47
CA PHE A 56 -5.41 -2.21 0.13
C PHE A 56 -4.23 -2.89 0.82
N ILE A 57 -3.22 -3.28 0.05
CA ILE A 57 -1.95 -3.79 0.58
C ILE A 57 -0.87 -2.79 0.19
N THR A 58 -0.25 -2.13 1.18
CA THR A 58 0.79 -1.11 0.96
C THR A 58 2.14 -1.61 1.43
N ALA A 59 3.21 -1.12 0.81
CA ALA A 59 4.58 -1.40 1.21
C ALA A 59 5.41 -0.11 1.26
N GLY A 60 6.12 0.09 2.38
CA GLY A 60 6.86 1.34 2.67
C GLY A 60 6.13 2.19 3.71
N GLY A 61 6.87 2.78 4.65
CA GLY A 61 6.29 3.51 5.78
C GLY A 61 5.62 4.81 5.34
N GLU A 62 6.32 5.58 4.52
CA GLU A 62 5.90 6.85 3.95
C GLU A 62 4.67 6.64 3.04
N THR A 63 4.73 5.66 2.13
CA THR A 63 3.61 5.29 1.27
C THR A 63 2.38 4.83 2.06
N SER A 64 2.57 4.02 3.10
CA SER A 64 1.46 3.56 3.94
C SER A 64 0.82 4.72 4.70
N SER A 65 1.64 5.64 5.22
CA SER A 65 1.18 6.79 6.00
C SER A 65 0.34 7.74 5.14
N ILE A 66 0.82 8.10 3.95
CA ILE A 66 0.10 9.03 3.08
C ILE A 66 -1.19 8.42 2.51
N VAL A 67 -1.20 7.11 2.21
CA VAL A 67 -2.41 6.40 1.76
C VAL A 67 -3.47 6.40 2.87
N VAL A 68 -3.11 6.03 4.09
CA VAL A 68 -4.05 6.06 5.24
C VAL A 68 -4.59 7.47 5.48
N GLN A 69 -3.71 8.47 5.45
CA GLN A 69 -4.08 9.87 5.63
C GLN A 69 -5.06 10.34 4.54
N GLN A 70 -4.79 10.03 3.27
CA GLN A 70 -5.65 10.42 2.17
C GLN A 70 -7.02 9.74 2.21
N LEU A 71 -7.07 8.47 2.65
CA LEU A 71 -8.34 7.74 2.77
C LEU A 71 -9.20 8.22 3.94
N GLY A 72 -8.62 8.96 4.90
CA GLY A 72 -9.32 9.65 5.97
C GLY A 72 -9.66 8.79 7.18
N PHE A 73 -8.95 7.69 7.40
CA PHE A 73 -9.22 6.77 8.52
C PHE A 73 -8.60 7.26 9.82
N SER A 74 -9.41 7.32 10.87
CA SER A 74 -9.01 7.75 12.21
C SER A 74 -8.58 6.60 13.12
N GLY A 75 -8.92 5.37 12.76
CA GLY A 75 -8.58 4.19 13.54
C GLY A 75 -8.87 2.88 12.82
N PHE A 76 -8.39 1.79 13.41
CA PHE A 76 -8.53 0.45 12.84
C PHE A 76 -8.87 -0.59 13.90
N HIS A 77 -9.71 -1.55 13.51
CA HIS A 77 -9.79 -2.85 14.19
C HIS A 77 -8.62 -3.73 13.73
N ILE A 78 -7.94 -4.35 14.69
CA ILE A 78 -6.81 -5.25 14.43
C ILE A 78 -7.34 -6.68 14.21
N GLY A 79 -7.02 -7.26 13.06
CA GLY A 79 -7.41 -8.60 12.65
C GLY A 79 -6.27 -9.62 12.70
N LYS A 80 -6.36 -10.64 11.85
CA LYS A 80 -5.37 -11.74 11.77
C LYS A 80 -3.99 -11.19 11.43
N GLN A 81 -2.97 -11.74 12.08
CA GLN A 81 -1.57 -11.43 11.77
C GLN A 81 -1.14 -12.10 10.46
N ILE A 82 -0.68 -11.32 9.48
CA ILE A 82 -0.14 -11.82 8.20
C ILE A 82 1.33 -12.19 8.38
N ALA A 83 2.10 -11.28 8.98
CA ALA A 83 3.50 -11.46 9.35
C ALA A 83 3.75 -10.80 10.72
N PRO A 84 4.84 -11.13 11.44
CA PRO A 84 5.18 -10.45 12.69
C PRO A 84 5.13 -8.93 12.50
N GLY A 85 4.33 -8.20 13.28
CA GLY A 85 4.18 -6.75 13.15
C GLY A 85 3.33 -6.24 11.98
N VAL A 86 2.73 -7.11 11.17
CA VAL A 86 1.85 -6.74 10.05
C VAL A 86 0.53 -7.53 10.11
N PRO A 87 -0.49 -7.01 10.79
CA PRO A 87 -1.84 -7.58 10.77
C PRO A 87 -2.68 -7.04 9.61
N TRP A 88 -3.77 -7.74 9.31
CA TRP A 88 -4.91 -7.14 8.63
C TRP A 88 -5.57 -6.10 9.54
N LEU A 89 -5.95 -4.97 8.96
CA LEU A 89 -6.64 -3.88 9.60
C LEU A 89 -7.99 -3.68 8.92
N LYS A 90 -9.02 -3.29 9.67
CA LYS A 90 -10.29 -2.81 9.12
C LYS A 90 -10.56 -1.40 9.63
N ALA A 91 -10.82 -0.45 8.74
CA ALA A 91 -11.19 0.92 9.11
C ALA A 91 -12.44 0.93 10.02
N VAL A 92 -12.49 1.88 10.95
CA VAL A 92 -13.65 2.01 11.87
C VAL A 92 -14.85 2.65 11.17
N GLU A 93 -14.60 3.48 10.16
CA GLU A 93 -15.60 4.28 9.44
C GLU A 93 -16.37 3.46 8.39
N GLU A 94 -15.70 2.54 7.71
CA GLU A 94 -16.23 1.83 6.54
C GLU A 94 -15.56 0.45 6.36
N PRO A 95 -16.16 -0.49 5.59
CA PRO A 95 -15.61 -1.82 5.38
C PRO A 95 -14.40 -1.82 4.42
N ILE A 96 -13.39 -1.00 4.73
CA ILE A 96 -12.11 -0.94 4.04
C ILE A 96 -11.06 -1.68 4.88
N TYR A 97 -10.31 -2.54 4.21
CA TYR A 97 -9.33 -3.42 4.81
C TYR A 97 -7.93 -3.06 4.31
N LEU A 98 -6.97 -3.01 5.23
CA LEU A 98 -5.60 -2.62 4.92
C LEU A 98 -4.59 -3.61 5.49
N ALA A 99 -3.51 -3.84 4.74
CA ALA A 99 -2.29 -4.45 5.24
C ALA A 99 -1.14 -3.48 5.01
N LEU A 100 -0.61 -2.91 6.11
CA LEU A 100 0.41 -1.85 6.07
C LEU A 100 1.80 -2.46 6.29
N LYS A 101 2.51 -2.81 5.22
CA LYS A 101 3.80 -3.49 5.31
C LYS A 101 4.97 -2.49 5.36
N SER A 102 5.59 -2.33 6.52
CA SER A 102 6.88 -1.62 6.60
C SER A 102 7.98 -2.40 5.85
N GLY A 103 9.02 -1.69 5.39
CA GLY A 103 9.99 -2.19 4.40
C GLY A 103 10.57 -3.58 4.70
N ASN A 104 11.03 -3.80 5.94
CA ASN A 104 11.75 -5.02 6.34
C ASN A 104 10.86 -6.17 6.86
N PHE A 105 9.53 -6.03 6.79
CA PHE A 105 8.60 -7.01 7.34
C PHE A 105 8.05 -7.96 6.27
N GLY A 106 7.71 -9.18 6.70
CA GLY A 106 7.15 -10.22 5.81
C GLY A 106 8.22 -11.05 5.09
N LYS A 107 7.74 -12.10 4.41
CA LYS A 107 8.55 -12.98 3.57
C LYS A 107 8.45 -12.56 2.10
N VAL A 108 9.21 -13.22 1.21
CA VAL A 108 9.23 -12.94 -0.23
C VAL A 108 7.85 -13.07 -0.90
N ASP A 109 7.01 -13.95 -0.38
CA ASP A 109 5.65 -14.26 -0.84
C ASP A 109 4.57 -13.40 -0.16
N PHE A 110 4.95 -12.36 0.61
CA PHE A 110 4.03 -11.60 1.45
C PHE A 110 2.77 -11.11 0.72
N PHE A 111 2.89 -10.55 -0.48
CA PHE A 111 1.75 -9.97 -1.20
C PHE A 111 0.73 -11.03 -1.64
N GLU A 112 1.20 -12.19 -2.10
CA GLU A 112 0.33 -13.31 -2.45
C GLU A 112 -0.27 -13.94 -1.18
N PHE A 113 0.56 -14.17 -0.17
CA PHE A 113 0.15 -14.76 1.09
C PHE A 113 -0.93 -13.92 1.81
N ALA A 114 -0.76 -12.60 1.85
CA ALA A 114 -1.74 -11.68 2.44
C ALA A 114 -3.13 -11.82 1.81
N GLN A 115 -3.19 -12.04 0.49
CA GLN A 115 -4.44 -12.21 -0.26
C GLN A 115 -5.06 -13.59 -0.02
N GLY A 116 -4.25 -14.65 0.03
CA GLY A 116 -4.72 -16.00 0.38
C GLY A 116 -5.29 -16.09 1.81
N MET A 117 -4.88 -15.19 2.70
CA MET A 117 -5.42 -15.07 4.06
C MET A 117 -6.67 -14.20 4.16
N ALA A 118 -6.96 -13.39 3.14
CA ALA A 118 -8.08 -12.46 3.12
C ALA A 118 -9.40 -13.21 2.88
N VAL A 119 -9.78 -14.00 3.88
CA VAL A 119 -11.08 -14.66 4.02
C VAL A 119 -11.52 -14.58 5.49
#